data_AF-A0A161ZYI3-F1
#
_entry.id   AF-A0A161ZYI3-F1
#
_cell.length_a   1.000
_cell.length_b   1.000
_cell.length_c   1.000
_cell.angle_alpha   90.00
_cell.angle_beta   90.00
_cell.angle_gamma   90.00
#
_symmetry.space_group_name_H-M   'P 1'
#
loop_
_entity.id
_entity.type
_entity.pdbx_description
1 polymer ?
#
loop_
_entity_poly.entity_id
_entity_poly.type
_entity_poly.pdbx_seq_one_letter_code
_entity_poly.pdbx_strand_id
1 'polypeptide(L)' 'MADEYICDFGLHAGEPYSKLPACFLNWMIETNHSKQNIAKLELGRRAQAVYDSRAQTNSETL' A
#
# COMPACT_ATOMS: atom_id res chain seq x y z
N MET A 1 9.09 4.01 -5.52
CA MET A 1 10.06 3.49 -4.53
C MET A 1 9.36 2.94 -3.28
N ALA A 2 8.20 2.26 -3.41
CA ALA A 2 7.55 1.60 -2.26
C ALA A 2 7.92 0.11 -2.14
N ASP A 3 8.48 -0.46 -3.21
CA ASP A 3 8.86 -1.88 -3.30
C ASP A 3 10.12 -2.23 -2.49
N GLU A 4 10.80 -1.22 -1.94
CA GLU A 4 12.03 -1.38 -1.16
C GLU A 4 11.79 -1.46 0.35
N TYR A 5 10.57 -1.12 0.82
CA TYR A 5 10.28 -1.18 2.25
C TYR A 5 9.89 -2.62 2.63
N ILE A 6 10.69 -3.22 3.49
CA ILE A 6 10.42 -4.54 4.09
C ILE A 6 9.84 -4.33 5.49
N CYS A 7 8.77 -5.05 5.79
CA CYS A 7 8.20 -5.15 7.12
C CYS A 7 9.17 -5.93 8.00
N ASP A 8 9.54 -5.39 9.16
CA ASP A 8 10.52 -5.99 10.08
C ASP A 8 9.89 -6.36 11.43
N PHE A 9 8.56 -6.41 11.50
CA PHE A 9 7.84 -6.68 12.74
C PHE A 9 6.54 -7.45 12.50
N GLY A 10 5.99 -8.02 13.57
CA GLY A 10 4.71 -8.72 13.55
C GLY A 10 4.73 -9.99 12.70
N LEU A 11 3.54 -10.42 12.27
CA LEU A 11 3.35 -11.66 11.50
C LEU A 11 3.97 -11.59 10.10
N HIS A 12 4.10 -10.40 9.53
CA HIS A 12 4.58 -10.18 8.16
C HIS A 12 6.06 -9.76 8.10
N ALA A 13 6.83 -10.02 9.15
CA ALA A 13 8.26 -9.73 9.16
C ALA A 13 8.98 -10.46 8.01
N GLY A 14 9.80 -9.72 7.26
CA GLY A 14 10.49 -10.19 6.06
C GLY A 14 9.71 -9.96 4.75
N GLU A 15 8.44 -9.54 4.80
CA GLU A 15 7.64 -9.28 3.61
C GLU A 15 7.71 -7.81 3.17
N PRO A 16 7.74 -7.53 1.86
CA PRO A 16 7.66 -6.15 1.37
C PRO A 16 6.28 -5.56 1.68
N TYR A 17 6.22 -4.24 1.90
CA TYR A 17 4.96 -3.54 2.16
C TYR A 17 3.97 -3.67 1.00
N SER A 18 4.46 -3.86 -0.23
CA SER A 18 3.62 -4.15 -1.41
C SER A 18 2.82 -5.44 -1.31
N LYS A 19 3.23 -6.41 -0.47
CA LYS A 19 2.52 -7.67 -0.22
C LYS A 19 1.63 -7.65 1.03
N LEU A 20 1.75 -6.63 1.87
CA LEU A 20 0.96 -6.54 3.10
C LEU A 20 -0.54 -6.36 2.81
N PRO A 21 -1.44 -6.99 3.58
CA PRO A 21 -2.87 -6.74 3.49
C PRO A 21 -3.22 -5.27 3.77
N ALA A 22 -4.20 -4.71 3.06
CA ALA A 22 -4.65 -3.33 3.29
C ALA A 22 -5.18 -3.12 4.72
N CYS A 23 -5.83 -4.13 5.31
CA CYS A 23 -6.29 -4.07 6.71
C CYS A 23 -5.12 -3.92 7.69
N PHE A 24 -3.99 -4.59 7.45
CA PHE A 24 -2.79 -4.47 8.27
C PHE A 24 -2.18 -3.07 8.17
N LEU A 25 -2.10 -2.52 6.95
CA LEU A 25 -1.61 -1.16 6.72
C LEU A 25 -2.51 -0.10 7.38
N ASN A 26 -3.84 -0.26 7.30
CA ASN A 26 -4.79 0.62 7.98
C ASN A 26 -4.63 0.55 9.49
N TRP A 27 -4.52 -0.67 10.05
CA TRP A 27 -4.25 -0.85 11.48
C TRP A 27 -2.99 -0.10 11.93
N MET A 28 -1.88 -0.19 11.17
CA MET A 28 -0.65 0.55 11.49
C MET A 28 -0.87 2.06 11.60
N ILE A 29 -1.77 2.62 10.78
CA ILE A 29 -2.11 4.04 10.78
C ILE A 29 -2.97 4.38 11.99
N GLU A 30 -4.02 3.59 12.21
CA GLU A 30 -4.98 3.78 13.31
C GLU A 30 -4.31 3.69 14.68
N THR A 31 -3.34 2.79 14.85
CA THR A 31 -2.59 2.66 16.11
C THR A 31 -1.41 3.62 16.24
N ASN A 32 -1.24 4.57 15.31
CA ASN A 32 -0.10 5.47 15.27
C ASN A 32 1.27 4.76 15.33
N HIS A 33 1.39 3.61 14.64
CA HIS A 33 2.64 2.85 14.64
C HIS A 33 3.80 3.71 14.11
N SER A 34 5.02 3.47 14.59
CA SER A 34 6.22 4.24 14.20
C SER A 34 6.47 4.25 12.68
N LYS A 35 5.96 3.24 11.98
CA LYS A 35 6.07 3.08 10.52
C LYS A 35 4.77 3.40 9.75
N GLN A 36 3.81 4.07 10.38
CA GLN A 36 2.53 4.44 9.75
C GLN A 36 2.69 5.22 8.44
N ASN A 37 3.77 5.99 8.29
CA ASN A 37 4.03 6.76 7.07
C ASN A 37 4.31 5.85 5.87
N ILE A 38 5.01 4.73 6.08
CA ILE A 38 5.25 3.73 5.03
C ILE A 38 3.93 3.09 4.61
N ALA A 39 3.07 2.78 5.58
CA ALA A 39 1.73 2.25 5.31
C ALA A 39 0.85 3.23 4.51
N LYS A 40 0.87 4.52 4.86
CA LYS A 40 0.16 5.58 4.10
C LYS A 40 0.65 5.68 2.65
N LEU A 41 1.97 5.64 2.45
CA LEU A 41 2.57 5.69 1.11
C LEU A 41 2.14 4.49 0.25
N GLU A 42 2.16 3.28 0.82
CA GLU A 42 1.77 2.08 0.08
C GLU A 42 0.26 2.06 -0.24
N LEU A 43 -0.60 2.46 0.70
CA LEU A 43 -2.04 2.60 0.43
C LEU A 43 -2.30 3.66 -0.64
N GLY A 44 -1.60 4.79 -0.60
CA GLY A 44 -1.67 5.83 -1.63
C GLY A 44 -1.25 5.31 -3.01
N ARG A 45 -0.17 4.55 -3.09
CA ARG A 45 0.27 3.89 -4.34
C ARG A 45 -0.81 2.96 -4.89
N ARG A 46 -1.45 2.15 -4.05
CA ARG A 46 -2.53 1.25 -4.46
C ARG A 46 -3.75 2.02 -4.97
N ALA A 47 -4.14 3.10 -4.28
CA ALA A 47 -5.24 3.96 -4.72
C ALA A 47 -4.96 4.59 -6.08
N GLN A 48 -3.73 5.09 -6.30
CA GLN A 48 -3.32 5.65 -7.58
C GLN A 48 -3.34 4.60 -8.69
N ALA A 49 -2.80 3.40 -8.45
CA ALA A 49 -2.80 2.33 -9.44
C ALA A 49 -4.23 1.91 -9.86
N VAL A 50 -5.17 1.88 -8.90
CA VAL A 50 -6.59 1.64 -9.20
C VAL A 50 -7.19 2.78 -10.00
N TYR A 51 -6.88 4.03 -9.64
CA TYR A 51 -7.34 5.21 -10.39
C TYR A 51 -6.84 5.18 -11.84
N ASP A 52 -5.55 4.94 -12.04
CA ASP A 52 -4.91 4.88 -13.36
C ASP A 52 -5.50 3.75 -14.22
N SER A 53 -5.70 2.57 -13.63
CA SER A 53 -6.33 1.42 -14.32
C SER A 53 -7.75 1.75 -14.79
N ARG A 54 -8.54 2.46 -13.98
CA ARG A 54 -9.89 2.89 -14.35
C ARG A 54 -9.88 3.97 -15.44
N ALA A 55 -8.93 4.90 -15.38
CA ALA A 55 -8.78 5.94 -16.38
C ALA A 55 -8.38 5.37 -17.76
N GLN A 56 -7.53 4.33 -17.79
CA GLN A 56 -7.16 3.61 -19.00
C GLN A 56 -8.35 2.86 -19.61
N THR A 57 -9.12 2.14 -18.79
CA THR A 57 -10.32 1.40 -19.25
C THR A 57 -11.34 2.32 -19.94
N ASN A 58 -11.54 3.54 -19.42
CA ASN A 58 -12.47 4.51 -20.01
C ASN A 58 -11.97 5.11 -21.33
N SER A 59 -10.67 5.04 -21.62
CA SER A 59 -10.06 5.60 -22.84
C SER A 59 -10.06 4.62 -24.02
N GLU A 60 -10.20 3.32 -23.76
CA GLU A 60 -10.19 2.25 -24.78
C GLU A 60 -11.58 1.90 -25.34
N THR A 61 -12.64 2.59 -24.89
CA THR A 61 -14.04 2.29 -25.27
C THR A 61 -14.69 3.37 -26.16
N LEU A 62 -13.92 4.12 -26.97
CA LEU A 62 -14.41 5.16 -27.90
C LEU A 62 -13.91 4.95 -29.32
#